data_AF-A0A925P0R8-F1
#
_entry.id   AF-A0A925P0R8-F1
#
_cell.length_a   1.000
_cell.length_b   1.000
_cell.length_c   1.000
_cell.angle_alpha   90.00
_cell.angle_beta   90.00
_cell.angle_gamma   90.00
#
_symmetry.space_group_name_H-M   'P 1'
#
loop_
_entity.id
_entity.type
_entity.pdbx_description
1 polymer ?
#
loop_
_entity_poly.entity_id
_entity_poly.type
_entity_poly.pdbx_seq_one_letter_code
_entity_poly.pdbx_strand_id
1 'polypeptide(L)' 'MTIDVNKIRRDFPILDQQVYNRPLVYFDNAATTQRPQQVLDALTRTYSEYYGNIHR' A
#
# COMPACT_ATOMS: atom_id res chain seq x y z
N MET A 1 -14.04 -9.85 -18.74
CA MET A 1 -13.24 -10.22 -17.55
C MET A 1 -13.81 -9.47 -16.37
N THR A 2 -14.05 -10.15 -15.24
CA THR A 2 -14.60 -9.51 -14.03
C THR A 2 -13.45 -9.25 -13.05
N ILE A 3 -13.35 -8.02 -12.54
CA ILE A 3 -12.34 -7.64 -11.56
C ILE A 3 -12.93 -7.88 -10.16
N ASP A 4 -12.26 -8.68 -9.33
CA ASP A 4 -12.61 -8.86 -7.91
C ASP A 4 -12.00 -7.71 -7.10
N VAL A 5 -12.78 -6.65 -6.89
CA VAL A 5 -12.35 -5.46 -6.14
C VAL A 5 -12.08 -5.78 -4.67
N ASN A 6 -12.76 -6.77 -4.09
CA ASN A 6 -12.57 -7.14 -2.68
C ASN A 6 -11.23 -7.84 -2.50
N LYS A 7 -10.80 -8.65 -3.49
CA LYS A 7 -9.45 -9.19 -3.53
C LYS A 7 -8.39 -8.09 -3.62
N ILE A 8 -8.59 -7.10 -4.48
CA ILE A 8 -7.64 -5.99 -4.63
C ILE A 8 -7.55 -5.14 -3.36
N ARG A 9 -8.70 -4.84 -2.70
CA ARG A 9 -8.70 -4.03 -1.47
C ARG A 9 -7.88 -4.65 -0.35
N ARG A 10 -7.83 -5.98 -0.25
CA ARG A 10 -7.01 -6.71 0.74
C ARG A 10 -5.52 -6.47 0.57
N ASP A 11 -5.07 -6.06 -0.62
CA ASP A 11 -3.67 -5.72 -0.83
C ASP A 11 -3.32 -4.34 -0.24
N PHE A 12 -4.28 -3.51 0.20
CA PHE A 12 -4.05 -2.16 0.74
C PHE A 12 -4.43 -2.09 2.22
N PRO A 13 -3.51 -2.42 3.15
CA PRO A 13 -3.82 -2.55 4.58
C PRO A 13 -4.45 -1.31 5.22
N ILE A 14 -4.11 -0.12 4.72
CA ILE A 14 -4.65 1.14 5.24
C ILE A 14 -6.18 1.25 5.08
N LEU A 15 -6.75 0.56 4.08
CA LEU A 15 -8.19 0.61 3.81
C LEU A 15 -9.03 -0.15 4.85
N ASP A 16 -8.40 -0.93 5.73
CA ASP A 16 -9.04 -1.61 6.86
C ASP A 16 -9.08 -0.74 8.13
N GLN A 17 -8.48 0.45 8.11
CA GLN A 17 -8.45 1.35 9.27
C GLN A 17 -9.76 2.12 9.48
N GLN A 18 -9.92 2.60 10.72
CA GLN A 18 -10.98 3.55 11.08
C GLN A 18 -10.40 4.93 11.37
N VAL A 19 -11.10 5.97 10.92
CA VAL A 19 -10.80 7.38 11.20
C VAL A 19 -12.04 7.98 11.87
N TYR A 20 -11.86 8.58 13.04
CA TYR A 20 -12.97 9.08 13.88
C TYR A 20 -14.07 8.03 14.11
N ASN A 21 -13.67 6.79 14.42
CA ASN A 21 -14.55 5.64 14.65
C ASN A 21 -15.45 5.27 13.44
N ARG A 22 -15.02 5.60 12.21
CA ARG A 22 -15.71 5.24 10.97
C ARG A 22 -14.76 4.57 9.99
N PRO A 23 -15.21 3.62 9.16
CA PRO A 23 -14.36 3.01 8.13
C PRO A 23 -13.76 4.08 7.20
N LEU A 24 -12.49 3.94 6.86
CA LEU A 24 -11.82 4.84 5.94
C LEU A 24 -12.42 4.75 4.52
N VAL A 25 -12.87 5.89 3.99
CA VAL A 25 -13.19 6.07 2.57
C VAL A 25 -12.22 7.08 1.98
N TYR A 26 -11.23 6.59 1.23
CA TYR A 26 -10.17 7.42 0.68
C TYR A 26 -10.47 7.83 -0.77
N PHE A 27 -11.10 9.00 -0.94
CA PHE A 27 -11.47 9.59 -2.24
C PHE A 27 -10.58 10.78 -2.65
N ASP A 28 -9.33 10.79 -2.18
CA ASP A 28 -8.34 11.82 -2.53
C ASP A 28 -7.17 11.25 -3.37
N ASN A 29 -7.49 10.25 -4.22
CA ASN A 29 -6.49 9.55 -5.02
C ASN A 29 -5.78 10.44 -6.05
N ALA A 30 -6.35 11.61 -6.37
CA ALA A 30 -5.77 12.59 -7.27
C ALA A 30 -4.60 13.35 -6.64
N ALA A 31 -4.61 13.53 -5.31
CA ALA A 31 -3.48 14.13 -4.59
C ALA A 31 -2.35 13.11 -4.39
N THR A 32 -2.66 11.89 -3.96
CA THR A 32 -1.72 10.77 -3.86
C THR A 32 -2.47 9.44 -3.72
N THR A 33 -1.78 8.32 -3.94
CA THR A 33 -2.38 6.98 -3.87
C THR A 33 -1.82 6.17 -2.71
N GLN A 34 -2.67 5.31 -2.13
CA GLN A 34 -2.24 4.30 -1.18
C GLN A 34 -1.34 3.25 -1.85
N ARG A 35 -0.49 2.60 -1.06
CA ARG A 35 0.45 1.58 -1.55
C ARG A 35 -0.03 0.18 -1.16
N PRO A 36 0.01 -0.79 -2.09
CA PRO A 36 -0.29 -2.16 -1.74
C PRO A 36 0.86 -2.80 -0.95
N GLN A 37 0.60 -3.89 -0.23
CA GLN A 37 1.55 -4.58 0.63
C GLN A 37 2.83 -4.97 -0.13
N GLN A 38 2.71 -5.41 -1.37
CA GLN A 38 3.83 -5.80 -2.23
C GLN A 38 4.84 -4.66 -2.41
N VAL A 39 4.39 -3.41 -2.48
CA VAL A 39 5.28 -2.22 -2.57
C VAL A 39 5.94 -1.95 -1.22
N LEU A 40 5.19 -2.09 -0.13
CA LEU A 40 5.72 -1.93 1.23
C LEU A 40 6.79 -2.98 1.55
N ASP A 41 6.57 -4.23 1.14
CA ASP A 41 7.51 -5.33 1.32
C ASP A 41 8.80 -5.10 0.54
N ALA A 42 8.70 -4.68 -0.73
CA ALA A 42 9.86 -4.35 -1.55
C ALA A 42 10.67 -3.18 -0.97
N LEU A 43 9.98 -2.15 -0.47
CA LEU A 43 10.63 -1.01 0.17
C LEU A 43 11.36 -1.45 1.44
N THR A 44 10.66 -2.18 2.32
CA THR A 44 11.22 -2.72 3.57
C THR A 44 12.45 -3.55 3.29
N ARG A 45 12.34 -4.52 2.38
CA ARG A 45 13.44 -5.41 1.99
C ARG A 45 14.64 -4.65 1.44
N THR A 46 14.39 -3.64 0.61
CA THR A 46 15.46 -2.79 0.07
C THR A 46 16.23 -2.11 1.20
N TYR A 47 15.53 -1.51 2.17
CA TYR A 47 16.18 -0.83 3.29
C TYR A 47 16.83 -1.77 4.30
N SER A 48 16.30 -2.98 4.48
CA SER A 48 16.82 -3.94 5.47
C SER A 48 17.95 -4.84 4.93
N GLU A 49 17.96 -5.15 3.63
CA GLU A 49 18.87 -6.15 3.06
C GLU A 49 19.85 -5.57 2.03
N TYR A 50 19.44 -4.54 1.27
CA TYR A 50 20.15 -4.13 0.06
C TYR A 50 20.60 -2.66 0.07
N TYR A 51 20.34 -1.94 1.14
CA TYR A 51 20.60 -0.51 1.18
C TYR A 51 22.09 -0.20 1.12
N GLY A 52 22.50 0.49 0.07
CA GLY A 52 23.87 0.86 -0.17
C GLY A 52 23.99 1.68 -1.46
N ASN A 53 25.19 2.23 -1.69
CA ASN A 53 25.47 2.91 -2.94
C ASN A 53 25.43 1.90 -4.10
N ILE A 54 24.77 2.29 -5.18
CA ILE A 54 24.74 1.53 -6.43
C ILE A 54 26.18 1.40 -6.95
N HIS A 55 26.58 0.20 -7.37
CA HIS A 55 27.94 -0.18 -7.82
C HIS A 55 29.02 -0.27 -6.71
N ARG A 56 28.63 -0.49 -5.45
CA ARG A 56 29.53 -1.04 -4.45
C ARG A 56 29.47 -2.56 -4.39
#